data_AF-A0A1J5MUQ5-F1
#
_entry.id   AF-A0A1J5MUQ5-F1
#
_cell.length_a   1.000
_cell.length_b   1.000
_cell.length_c   1.000
_cell.angle_alpha   90.00
_cell.angle_beta   90.00
_cell.angle_gamma   90.00
#
_symmetry.space_group_name_H-M   'P 1'
#
loop_
_entity.id
_entity.type
_entity.pdbx_description
1 polymer ?
#
loop_
_entity_poly.entity_id
_entity_poly.type
_entity_poly.pdbx_seq_one_letter_code
_entity_poly.pdbx_strand_id
1 'polypeptide(L)'
;MGNVVALEEFRRTLDRREERGRALARPEIRGADIWGRDYTQLEAVVFGLLKVREIAAYHASLRAARHADGSGQAFDCLCLDALDAAYRVEDLGPARLKAAVKPLKEWLLDAMTEDNKRDMAWALVLVDLIEKSPTK
;
A
#
# COMPACT_ATOMS: atom_id res chain seq x y z
N MET A 1 2.99 21.65 45.75
CA MET A 1 3.64 20.60 44.94
C MET A 1 2.66 20.04 43.89
N GLY A 2 2.16 20.86 42.97
CA GLY A 2 1.16 20.44 41.97
C GLY A 2 1.54 20.72 40.51
N ASN A 3 2.59 21.52 40.27
CA ASN A 3 3.02 21.92 38.92
C ASN A 3 4.00 20.95 38.25
N VAL A 4 4.66 20.06 39.00
CA VAL A 4 5.68 19.14 38.47
C VAL A 4 5.02 17.91 37.83
N VAL A 5 3.90 17.44 38.39
CA VAL A 5 3.15 16.28 37.89
C VAL A 5 2.51 16.57 36.51
N ALA A 6 2.01 17.80 36.30
CA ALA A 6 1.44 18.21 35.02
C ALA A 6 2.48 18.27 33.89
N LEU A 7 3.74 18.60 34.20
CA LEU A 7 4.81 18.67 33.20
C LEU A 7 5.27 17.28 32.75
N GLU A 8 5.30 16.31 33.67
CA GLU A 8 5.60 14.91 33.35
C GLU A 8 4.48 14.24 32.56
N GLU A 9 3.22 14.50 32.89
CA GLU A 9 2.08 14.04 32.10
C GLU A 9 2.08 14.65 30.70
N PHE A 10 2.40 15.94 30.58
CA PHE A 10 2.52 16.61 29.28
C PHE A 10 3.67 16.03 28.44
N ARG A 11 4.85 15.79 29.04
CA ARG A 11 5.96 15.10 28.37
C ARG A 11 5.59 13.70 27.91
N ARG A 12 4.97 12.88 28.76
CA ARG A 12 4.46 11.55 28.38
C ARG A 12 3.43 11.61 27.25
N THR A 13 2.68 12.70 27.15
CA THR A 13 1.70 12.90 26.07
C THR A 13 2.38 13.29 24.75
N LEU A 14 3.47 14.05 24.81
CA LEU A 14 4.32 14.38 23.65
C LEU A 14 5.12 13.17 23.18
N ASP A 15 5.72 12.41 24.09
CA ASP A 15 6.48 11.20 23.78
C ASP A 15 5.57 10.14 23.13
N ARG A 16 4.35 9.93 23.64
CA ARG A 16 3.33 9.09 22.97
C ARG A 16 2.88 9.62 21.61
N ARG A 17 3.05 10.92 21.35
CA ARG A 17 2.72 11.56 20.06
C ARG A 17 3.87 11.42 19.06
N GLU A 18 5.12 11.40 19.53
CA GLU A 18 6.30 11.09 18.72
C GLU A 18 6.43 9.60 18.43
N GLU A 19 6.04 8.73 19.37
CA GLU A 19 5.96 7.26 19.19
C GLU A 19 4.79 6.83 18.27
N ARG A 20 3.76 7.67 18.13
CA ARG A 20 2.77 7.55 17.04
C ARG A 20 3.48 7.96 15.76
N GLY A 21 4.19 7.00 15.17
CA GLY A 21 5.02 7.17 13.98
C GLY A 21 4.38 8.13 12.97
N ARG A 22 5.21 9.06 12.45
CA ARG A 22 4.84 10.09 11.47
C ARG A 22 3.75 9.56 10.53
N ALA A 23 2.51 10.05 10.70
CA ALA A 23 1.44 9.73 9.77
C ALA A 23 1.95 10.06 8.36
N LEU A 24 1.94 9.06 7.48
CA LEU A 24 2.42 9.24 6.12
C LEU A 24 1.56 10.32 5.44
N ALA A 25 2.15 11.03 4.49
CA ALA A 25 1.39 12.00 3.69
C ALA A 25 0.25 11.25 2.99
N ARG A 26 -0.93 11.90 2.92
CA ARG A 26 -2.07 11.31 2.21
C ARG A 26 -1.69 11.14 0.73
N PRO A 27 -1.85 9.94 0.15
CA PRO A 27 -1.52 9.69 -1.24
C PRO A 27 -2.39 10.57 -2.14
N GLU A 28 -1.77 11.19 -3.13
CA GLU A 28 -2.49 11.84 -4.19
C GLU A 28 -2.84 10.82 -5.28
N ILE A 29 -4.15 10.58 -5.44
CA ILE A 29 -4.68 9.63 -6.44
C ILE A 29 -5.34 10.44 -7.56
N ARG A 30 -4.66 10.50 -8.71
CA ARG A 30 -5.20 11.15 -9.92
C ARG A 30 -5.50 10.10 -10.96
N GLY A 31 -6.76 10.01 -11.38
CA GLY A 31 -7.18 9.07 -12.42
C GLY A 31 -6.38 9.24 -13.72
N ALA A 32 -6.05 10.47 -14.11
CA ALA A 32 -5.26 10.74 -15.31
C ALA A 32 -3.87 10.06 -15.29
N ASP A 33 -3.21 10.05 -14.12
CA ASP A 33 -1.89 9.41 -13.96
C ASP A 33 -1.98 7.88 -13.99
N ILE A 34 -3.15 7.33 -13.63
CA ILE A 34 -3.41 5.90 -13.64
C ILE A 34 -3.77 5.43 -15.05
N TRP A 35 -4.73 6.09 -15.71
CA TRP A 35 -5.24 5.69 -17.03
C TRP A 35 -4.34 6.09 -18.19
N GLY A 36 -3.50 7.10 -18.03
CA GLY A 36 -2.59 7.59 -19.08
C GLY A 36 -1.34 6.75 -19.29
N ARG A 37 -1.18 5.63 -18.56
CA ARG A 37 0.02 4.78 -18.59
C ARG A 37 -0.22 3.46 -19.32
N ASP A 38 0.81 2.99 -20.00
CA ASP A 38 0.84 1.67 -20.62
C ASP A 38 1.47 0.64 -19.67
N TYR A 39 0.64 -0.16 -19.01
CA TYR A 39 1.07 -1.18 -18.04
C TYR A 39 1.65 -2.45 -18.69
N THR A 40 1.88 -2.45 -20.01
CA THR A 40 2.80 -3.40 -20.63
C THR A 40 4.27 -3.00 -20.42
N GLN A 41 4.53 -1.72 -20.12
CA GLN A 41 5.87 -1.21 -19.84
C GLN A 41 6.22 -1.37 -18.35
N LEU A 42 7.46 -1.76 -18.07
CA LEU A 42 7.93 -2.01 -16.70
C LEU A 42 7.82 -0.76 -15.81
N GLU A 43 8.08 0.43 -16.34
CA GLU A 43 8.01 1.68 -15.59
C GLU A 43 6.58 1.96 -15.09
N ALA A 44 5.57 1.62 -15.89
CA ALA A 44 4.17 1.77 -15.49
C ALA A 44 3.77 0.73 -14.43
N VAL A 45 4.30 -0.49 -14.52
CA VAL A 45 4.12 -1.52 -13.49
C VAL A 45 4.74 -1.07 -12.17
N VAL A 46 5.99 -0.60 -12.19
CA VAL A 46 6.69 -0.07 -11.00
C VAL A 46 5.92 1.09 -10.41
N PHE A 47 5.47 2.05 -11.23
CA PHE A 47 4.61 3.14 -10.78
C PHE A 47 3.35 2.62 -10.08
N GLY A 48 2.65 1.67 -10.70
CA GLY A 48 1.41 1.11 -10.16
C GLY A 48 1.61 0.44 -8.81
N LEU A 49 2.64 -0.40 -8.67
CA LEU A 49 2.95 -1.08 -7.40
C LEU A 49 3.42 -0.12 -6.32
N LEU A 50 4.23 0.89 -6.66
CA LEU A 50 4.61 1.94 -5.71
C LEU A 50 3.40 2.75 -5.24
N LYS A 51 2.46 3.04 -6.13
CA LYS A 51 1.23 3.78 -5.79
C LYS A 51 0.29 2.93 -4.93
N VAL A 52 0.15 1.63 -5.24
CA VAL A 52 -0.55 0.65 -4.39
C VAL A 52 0.06 0.64 -2.99
N ARG A 53 1.39 0.58 -2.90
CA ARG A 53 2.12 0.59 -1.64
C ARG A 53 1.90 1.88 -0.86
N GLU A 54 1.95 3.03 -1.52
CA GLU A 54 1.71 4.34 -0.91
C GLU A 54 0.30 4.42 -0.29
N ILE A 55 -0.72 3.96 -1.03
CA ILE A 55 -2.11 3.93 -0.57
C ILE A 55 -2.27 3.02 0.64
N ALA A 56 -1.78 1.79 0.53
CA ALA A 56 -1.88 0.80 1.60
C ALA A 56 -1.12 1.25 2.84
N ALA A 57 0.12 1.72 2.69
CA ALA A 57 0.96 2.20 3.79
C ALA A 57 0.35 3.40 4.50
N TYR A 58 -0.27 4.35 3.78
CA TYR A 58 -0.96 5.48 4.40
C TYR A 58 -2.06 5.00 5.35
N HIS A 59 -2.98 4.17 4.85
CA HIS A 59 -4.09 3.66 5.66
C HIS A 59 -3.63 2.69 6.76
N ALA A 60 -2.59 1.90 6.49
CA ALA A 60 -1.93 1.08 7.49
C ALA A 60 -1.29 1.95 8.57
N SER A 61 -0.68 3.09 8.26
CA SER A 61 -0.08 3.99 9.25
C SER A 61 -1.15 4.62 10.17
N LEU A 62 -2.31 4.96 9.62
CA LEU A 62 -3.46 5.43 10.41
C LEU A 62 -4.00 4.34 11.36
N ARG A 63 -3.89 3.07 10.95
CA ARG A 63 -4.31 1.89 11.73
C ARG A 63 -3.22 1.41 12.69
N ALA A 64 -1.95 1.53 12.33
CA ALA A 64 -0.78 1.10 13.11
C ALA A 64 -0.47 2.06 14.26
N ALA A 65 -0.88 3.32 14.14
CA ALA A 65 -1.08 4.20 15.30
C ALA A 65 -2.08 3.62 16.33
N ARG A 66 -2.80 2.53 15.99
CA ARG A 66 -3.65 1.72 16.89
C ARG A 66 -3.14 0.27 17.11
N HIS A 67 -2.41 -0.36 16.17
CA HIS A 67 -1.91 -1.74 16.30
C HIS A 67 -0.58 -1.99 15.55
N ALA A 68 0.50 -2.32 16.27
CA ALA A 68 1.81 -2.67 15.70
C ALA A 68 1.94 -4.19 15.56
N ASP A 69 1.66 -4.76 14.38
CA ASP A 69 1.61 -6.22 14.16
C ASP A 69 2.55 -6.73 13.05
N GLY A 70 3.47 -5.91 12.53
CA GLY A 70 4.43 -6.37 11.51
C GLY A 70 3.83 -6.71 10.14
N SER A 71 2.53 -6.47 9.94
CA SER A 71 1.79 -6.73 8.69
C SER A 71 2.37 -6.01 7.46
N GLY A 72 3.08 -4.89 7.65
CA GLY A 72 3.69 -4.13 6.57
C GLY A 72 4.78 -4.87 5.79
N GLN A 73 5.56 -5.74 6.45
CA GLN A 73 6.63 -6.49 5.77
C GLN A 73 6.06 -7.55 4.83
N ALA A 74 4.98 -8.23 5.25
CA ALA A 74 4.32 -9.22 4.41
C ALA A 74 3.77 -8.58 3.13
N PHE A 75 3.14 -7.41 3.26
CA PHE A 75 2.61 -6.66 2.12
C PHE A 75 3.71 -6.18 1.16
N ASP A 76 4.84 -5.69 1.67
CA ASP A 76 5.97 -5.28 0.84
C ASP A 76 6.52 -6.46 0.02
N CYS A 77 6.59 -7.66 0.61
CA CYS A 77 6.96 -8.87 -0.12
C CYS A 77 5.95 -9.20 -1.25
N LEU A 78 4.65 -9.07 -1.00
CA LEU A 78 3.62 -9.27 -2.03
C LEU A 78 3.77 -8.31 -3.22
N CYS A 79 4.12 -7.05 -2.95
CA CYS A 79 4.42 -6.08 -4.01
C CYS A 79 5.67 -6.47 -4.82
N LEU A 80 6.72 -6.95 -4.15
CA LEU A 80 7.95 -7.40 -4.82
C LEU A 80 7.73 -8.69 -5.65
N ASP A 81 6.95 -9.64 -5.13
CA ASP A 81 6.60 -10.87 -5.85
C ASP A 81 5.77 -10.55 -7.11
N ALA A 82 4.85 -9.60 -7.03
CA ALA A 82 4.10 -9.12 -8.18
C ALA A 82 5.01 -8.41 -9.20
N LEU A 83 5.99 -7.63 -8.74
CA LEU A 83 6.97 -6.97 -9.61
C LEU A 83 7.87 -7.98 -10.34
N ASP A 84 8.42 -8.98 -9.63
CA ASP A 84 9.25 -10.03 -10.24
C ASP A 84 8.45 -10.82 -11.28
N ALA A 85 7.20 -11.19 -10.95
CA ALA A 85 6.34 -11.90 -11.88
C ALA A 85 5.97 -11.07 -13.12
N ALA A 86 5.79 -9.75 -12.98
CA ALA A 86 5.54 -8.86 -14.10
C ALA A 86 6.80 -8.66 -14.96
N TYR A 87 7.97 -8.53 -14.32
CA TYR A 87 9.25 -8.41 -15.02
C TYR A 87 9.56 -9.65 -15.87
N ARG A 88 9.16 -10.84 -15.40
CA ARG A 88 9.42 -12.13 -16.05
C ARG A 88 8.19 -12.67 -16.80
N VAL A 89 7.23 -11.81 -17.13
CA VAL A 89 5.96 -12.26 -17.74
C VAL A 89 6.16 -12.87 -19.13
N GLU A 90 7.16 -12.41 -19.87
CA GLU A 90 7.52 -12.98 -21.18
C GLU A 90 8.10 -14.40 -21.06
N ASP A 91 8.87 -14.66 -20.00
CA ASP A 91 9.53 -15.96 -19.76
C ASP A 91 8.61 -16.99 -19.09
N LEU A 92 7.79 -16.53 -18.12
CA LEU A 92 7.00 -17.39 -17.22
C LEU A 92 5.49 -17.36 -17.52
N GLY A 93 5.07 -16.48 -18.42
CA GLY A 93 3.69 -16.32 -18.87
C GLY A 93 2.77 -15.57 -17.88
N PRO A 94 1.60 -15.13 -18.35
CA PRO A 94 0.64 -14.33 -17.58
C PRO A 94 0.01 -15.08 -16.39
N ALA A 95 0.00 -16.42 -16.43
CA ALA A 95 -0.52 -17.24 -15.34
C ALA A 95 0.31 -17.07 -14.05
N ARG A 96 1.63 -16.90 -14.16
CA ARG A 96 2.51 -16.66 -13.00
C ARG A 96 2.23 -15.29 -12.38
N LEU A 97 2.06 -14.26 -13.22
CA LEU A 97 1.67 -12.92 -12.76
C LEU A 97 0.34 -12.95 -12.01
N LYS A 98 -0.68 -13.59 -12.58
CA LYS A 98 -1.98 -13.77 -11.93
C LYS A 98 -1.87 -14.47 -10.57
N ALA A 99 -1.05 -15.50 -10.48
CA ALA A 99 -0.81 -16.22 -9.22
C ALA A 99 -0.10 -15.34 -8.17
N ALA A 100 0.87 -14.51 -8.58
CA ALA A 100 1.59 -13.61 -7.68
C ALA A 100 0.72 -12.41 -7.22
N VAL A 101 -0.15 -11.91 -8.10
CA VAL A 101 -1.04 -10.78 -7.83
C VAL A 101 -2.24 -11.18 -6.95
N LYS A 102 -2.68 -12.44 -7.00
CA LYS A 102 -3.85 -12.90 -6.23
C LYS A 102 -3.72 -12.64 -4.71
N PRO A 103 -2.64 -13.05 -4.01
CA PRO A 103 -2.48 -12.76 -2.59
C PRO A 103 -2.43 -11.26 -2.28
N LEU A 104 -1.87 -10.45 -3.17
CA LEU A 104 -1.84 -8.99 -3.03
C LEU A 104 -3.27 -8.40 -3.03
N LYS A 105 -4.14 -8.88 -3.92
CA LYS A 105 -5.55 -8.47 -3.96
C LYS A 105 -6.32 -8.91 -2.73
N GLU A 106 -6.12 -10.15 -2.28
CA GLU A 106 -6.73 -10.68 -1.06
C GLU A 106 -6.35 -9.82 0.15
N TRP A 107 -5.06 -9.50 0.27
CA TRP A 107 -4.57 -8.60 1.32
C TRP A 107 -5.25 -7.21 1.27
N LEU A 108 -5.37 -6.61 0.08
CA LEU A 108 -6.02 -5.31 -0.09
C LEU A 108 -7.50 -5.33 0.29
N LEU A 109 -8.20 -6.43 -0.03
CA LEU A 109 -9.60 -6.63 0.33
C LEU A 109 -9.76 -6.81 1.85
N ASP A 110 -8.90 -7.60 2.48
CA ASP A 110 -8.91 -7.81 3.93
C ASP A 110 -8.57 -6.52 4.71
N ALA A 111 -7.70 -5.69 4.14
CA ALA A 111 -7.34 -4.39 4.70
C ALA A 111 -8.43 -3.31 4.48
N MET A 112 -9.39 -3.56 3.58
CA MET A 112 -10.43 -2.60 3.20
C MET A 112 -11.45 -2.40 4.32
N THR A 113 -11.85 -1.15 4.53
CA THR A 113 -12.87 -0.72 5.49
C THR A 113 -13.77 0.31 4.83
N GLU A 114 -14.91 0.61 5.45
CA GLU A 114 -15.82 1.65 4.95
C GLU A 114 -15.16 3.03 4.81
N ASP A 115 -14.17 3.33 5.66
CA ASP A 115 -13.45 4.60 5.66
C ASP A 115 -12.40 4.71 4.55
N ASN A 116 -11.80 3.59 4.13
CA ASN A 116 -10.70 3.57 3.15
C ASN A 116 -11.10 2.98 1.79
N LYS A 117 -12.33 2.44 1.65
CA LYS A 117 -12.79 1.67 0.48
C LYS A 117 -12.53 2.35 -0.86
N ARG A 118 -12.68 3.68 -0.92
CA ARG A 118 -12.47 4.44 -2.16
C ARG A 118 -11.02 4.41 -2.59
N ASP A 119 -10.10 4.60 -1.66
CA ASP A 119 -8.66 4.65 -1.95
C ASP A 119 -8.15 3.22 -2.20
N MET A 120 -8.61 2.23 -1.43
CA MET A 120 -8.28 0.82 -1.64
C MET A 120 -8.84 0.27 -2.96
N ALA A 121 -10.01 0.74 -3.42
CA ALA A 121 -10.53 0.39 -4.74
C ALA A 121 -9.60 0.86 -5.86
N TRP A 122 -8.95 2.02 -5.72
CA TRP A 122 -7.93 2.46 -6.68
C TRP A 122 -6.69 1.58 -6.66
N ALA A 123 -6.26 1.12 -5.48
CA ALA A 123 -5.17 0.16 -5.39
C ALA A 123 -5.53 -1.15 -6.11
N LEU A 124 -6.75 -1.68 -5.92
CA LEU A 124 -7.23 -2.85 -6.67
C LEU A 124 -7.26 -2.62 -8.18
N VAL A 125 -7.73 -1.46 -8.64
CA VAL A 125 -7.73 -1.11 -10.06
C VAL A 125 -6.32 -1.13 -10.65
N LEU A 126 -5.34 -0.56 -9.95
CA LEU A 126 -3.94 -0.59 -10.39
C LEU A 126 -3.40 -2.02 -10.53
N VAL A 127 -3.67 -2.85 -9.53
CA VAL A 127 -3.28 -4.26 -9.55
C VAL A 127 -3.98 -5.03 -10.67
N ASP A 128 -5.24 -4.71 -10.96
CA ASP A 128 -6.01 -5.26 -12.07
C ASP A 128 -5.43 -4.86 -13.45
N LEU A 129 -5.04 -3.60 -13.59
CA LEU A 129 -4.41 -3.10 -14.81
C LEU A 129 -3.10 -3.84 -15.06
N ILE A 130 -2.25 -4.01 -14.04
CA ILE A 130 -1.01 -4.78 -14.15
C ILE A 130 -1.29 -6.23 -14.54
N GLU A 131 -2.24 -6.92 -13.89
CA GLU A 131 -2.55 -8.32 -14.20
C GLU A 131 -3.03 -8.50 -15.66
N LYS A 132 -3.86 -7.59 -16.16
CA LYS A 132 -4.54 -7.77 -17.46
C LYS A 132 -3.71 -7.29 -18.64
N SER A 133 -2.75 -6.39 -18.43
CA SER A 133 -2.00 -5.74 -19.52
C SER A 133 -1.16 -6.66 -20.41
N PRO A 134 -0.47 -7.70 -19.88
CA PRO A 134 0.32 -8.61 -20.71
C PRO A 134 -0.50 -9.53 -21.63
N THR A 135 -1.83 -9.55 -21.50
CA THR A 135 -2.72 -10.53 -22.16
C THR A 135 -3.30 -10.01 -23.49
N LYS A 136 -2.47 -9.39 -24.33
CA LYS A 136 -2.90 -8.99 -25.69
C LYS A 136 -2.96 -10.18 -26.64
#